data_AF-A0A7R9AKA0-F1
#
_entry.id   AF-A0A7R9AKA0-F1
#
_cell.length_a   1.000
_cell.length_b   1.000
_cell.length_c   1.000
_cell.angle_alpha   90.00
_cell.angle_beta   90.00
_cell.angle_gamma   90.00
#
_symmetry.space_group_name_H-M   'P 1'
#
loop_
_entity.id
_entity.type
_entity.pdbx_description
1 polymer ?
#
loop_
_entity_poly.entity_id
_entity_poly.type
_entity_poly.pdbx_seq_one_letter_code
_entity_poly.pdbx_strand_id
1 'polypeptide(L)'
;MLSLTAEDEEIEMVHACWWYYFSKFTEFMDTIFFVLRKKNEHVSMLHVIHHGCMPMSVWFGVKFTPGGHSTFFGLVNTFVHIIMYSYYLLAAMGPRYQKYLWWKKYLTSMQMIQFVAIMVHAFQLLFIDCNYPKAFVWWIGMHAVMFYFLFSDFYRQAYQKKQKAKALALAEKALQNGKLNGKENGYANGSIHTNGSVISNGTSASNGHAVSNGHAKTNGYSNSRAADYYIKASPDLHYRAMAAAEMNIN
;
A
#
# COMPACT_ATOMS: atom_id res chain seq x y z
N MET A 1 6.78 -31.41 -48.69
CA MET A 1 6.37 -31.85 -47.34
C MET A 1 6.80 -30.83 -46.28
N LEU A 2 8.10 -30.55 -46.09
CA LEU A 2 8.59 -29.50 -45.17
C LEU A 2 8.05 -28.08 -45.42
N SER A 3 7.83 -27.70 -46.69
CA SER A 3 7.25 -26.38 -47.03
C SER A 3 5.74 -26.30 -46.75
N LEU A 4 5.03 -27.42 -46.87
CA LEU A 4 3.59 -27.47 -46.58
C LEU A 4 3.35 -27.39 -45.07
N THR A 5 4.16 -28.10 -44.28
CA THR A 5 4.08 -28.04 -42.82
C THR A 5 4.42 -26.65 -42.28
N ALA A 6 5.35 -25.93 -42.91
CA ALA A 6 5.69 -24.56 -42.51
C ALA A 6 4.54 -23.56 -42.80
N GLU A 7 3.89 -23.68 -43.97
CA GLU A 7 2.72 -22.86 -44.31
C GLU A 7 1.54 -23.13 -43.35
N ASP A 8 1.32 -24.40 -42.99
CA ASP A 8 0.29 -24.78 -42.02
C ASP A 8 0.58 -24.17 -40.63
N GLU A 9 1.84 -24.24 -40.15
CA GLU A 9 2.26 -23.64 -38.88
C GLU A 9 2.11 -22.11 -38.86
N GLU A 10 2.43 -21.43 -39.96
CA GLU A 10 2.26 -19.97 -40.09
C GLU A 10 0.79 -19.56 -40.02
N ILE A 11 -0.09 -20.29 -40.72
CA ILE A 11 -1.54 -20.03 -40.72
C ILE A 11 -2.12 -20.28 -39.32
N GLU A 12 -1.70 -21.33 -38.63
CA GLU A 12 -2.09 -21.61 -37.25
C GLU A 12 -1.72 -20.47 -36.30
N MET A 13 -0.50 -19.94 -36.43
CA MET A 13 -0.04 -18.81 -35.62
C MET A 13 -0.83 -17.53 -35.88
N VAL A 14 -1.21 -17.26 -37.14
CA VAL A 14 -2.09 -16.13 -37.50
C VAL A 14 -3.47 -16.32 -36.87
N HIS A 15 -4.04 -17.53 -36.92
CA HIS A 15 -5.31 -17.83 -36.26
C HIS A 15 -5.24 -17.66 -34.74
N ALA A 16 -4.16 -18.11 -34.11
CA ALA A 16 -3.95 -17.90 -32.68
C ALA A 16 -3.87 -16.40 -32.32
N CYS A 17 -3.15 -15.61 -33.12
CA CYS A 17 -3.11 -14.15 -32.98
C CYS A 17 -4.48 -13.50 -33.15
N TRP A 18 -5.29 -14.00 -34.10
CA TRP A 18 -6.65 -13.53 -34.32
C TRP A 18 -7.57 -13.82 -33.13
N TRP A 19 -7.52 -15.04 -32.59
CA TRP A 19 -8.28 -15.40 -31.40
C TRP A 19 -7.85 -14.63 -30.15
N TYR A 20 -6.55 -14.37 -30.00
CA TYR A 20 -6.02 -13.48 -28.97
C TYR A 20 -6.55 -12.05 -29.11
N TYR A 21 -6.62 -11.51 -30.33
CA TYR A 21 -7.23 -10.22 -30.57
C TYR A 21 -8.73 -10.20 -30.21
N PHE A 22 -9.47 -11.24 -30.61
CA PHE A 22 -10.89 -11.36 -30.29
C PHE A 22 -11.12 -11.41 -28.77
N SER A 23 -10.25 -12.09 -28.02
CA SER A 23 -10.36 -12.16 -26.55
C SER A 23 -10.25 -10.77 -25.89
N LYS A 24 -9.61 -9.78 -26.52
CA LYS A 24 -9.56 -8.41 -25.98
C LYS A 24 -10.91 -7.71 -26.00
N PHE A 25 -11.80 -8.06 -26.93
CA PHE A 25 -13.17 -7.57 -26.91
C PHE A 25 -13.99 -8.22 -25.82
N THR A 26 -13.83 -9.52 -25.57
CA THR A 26 -14.55 -10.20 -24.48
C THR A 26 -14.13 -9.62 -23.12
N GLU A 27 -12.85 -9.34 -22.94
CA GLU A 27 -12.33 -8.67 -21.73
C GLU A 27 -12.85 -7.21 -21.62
N PHE A 28 -12.99 -6.50 -22.74
CA PHE A 28 -13.58 -5.17 -22.74
C PHE A 28 -15.05 -5.20 -22.29
N MET A 29 -15.82 -6.22 -22.69
CA MET A 29 -17.21 -6.40 -22.26
C MET A 29 -17.33 -6.54 -20.73
N ASP A 30 -16.37 -7.17 -20.03
CA ASP A 30 -16.38 -7.25 -18.56
C ASP A 30 -16.45 -5.86 -17.91
N THR A 31 -15.73 -4.90 -18.50
CA THR A 31 -15.73 -3.51 -18.07
C THR A 31 -17.10 -2.87 -18.24
N ILE A 32 -17.74 -3.11 -19.39
CA ILE A 32 -19.09 -2.62 -19.68
C ILE A 32 -20.07 -3.19 -18.64
N PHE A 33 -20.00 -4.49 -18.33
CA PHE A 33 -20.87 -5.10 -17.32
C PHE A 33 -20.63 -4.53 -15.92
N PHE A 34 -19.39 -4.21 -15.53
CA PHE A 34 -19.12 -3.58 -14.23
C PHE A 34 -19.67 -2.16 -14.13
N VAL A 35 -19.53 -1.36 -15.20
CA VAL A 35 -20.10 -0.01 -15.28
C VAL A 35 -21.63 -0.07 -15.26
N LEU A 36 -22.24 -0.93 -16.07
CA LEU A 36 -23.71 -1.09 -16.12
C LEU A 36 -24.29 -1.57 -14.79
N ARG A 37 -23.56 -2.40 -14.04
CA ARG A 37 -23.96 -2.86 -12.69
C ARG A 37 -23.64 -1.86 -11.57
N LYS A 38 -23.19 -0.65 -11.90
CA LYS A 38 -22.76 0.40 -10.95
C LYS A 38 -21.70 -0.07 -9.95
N LYS A 39 -20.86 -1.05 -10.32
CA LYS A 39 -19.77 -1.59 -9.49
C LYS A 39 -18.47 -0.82 -9.73
N ASN A 40 -18.53 0.50 -9.60
CA ASN A 40 -17.39 1.39 -9.92
C ASN A 40 -16.16 1.14 -9.01
N GLU A 41 -16.35 0.54 -7.83
CA GLU A 41 -15.25 0.12 -6.95
C GLU A 41 -14.29 -0.88 -7.60
N HIS A 42 -14.75 -1.63 -8.62
CA HIS A 42 -13.94 -2.59 -9.37
C HIS A 42 -13.27 -1.98 -10.61
N VAL A 43 -13.75 -0.83 -11.08
CA VAL A 43 -13.26 -0.17 -12.30
C VAL A 43 -12.22 0.89 -11.93
N SER A 44 -10.98 0.44 -11.77
CA SER A 44 -9.85 1.36 -11.53
C SER A 44 -9.46 2.12 -12.80
N MET A 45 -8.79 3.26 -12.65
CA MET A 45 -8.17 3.98 -13.78
C MET A 45 -7.24 3.07 -14.58
N LEU A 46 -6.48 2.20 -13.90
CA LEU A 46 -5.63 1.19 -14.52
C LEU A 46 -6.43 0.25 -15.43
N HIS A 47 -7.57 -0.23 -14.96
CA HIS A 47 -8.46 -1.12 -15.70
C HIS A 47 -8.98 -0.44 -16.97
N VAL A 48 -9.47 0.80 -16.86
CA VAL A 48 -10.02 1.56 -17.99
C VAL A 48 -8.95 1.86 -19.04
N ILE A 49 -7.77 2.32 -18.62
CA ILE A 49 -6.67 2.62 -19.54
C ILE A 49 -6.24 1.34 -20.27
N HIS A 50 -6.05 0.24 -19.53
CA HIS A 50 -5.67 -1.04 -20.10
C HIS A 50 -6.70 -1.55 -21.11
N HIS A 51 -7.95 -1.75 -20.70
CA HIS A 51 -8.96 -2.30 -21.60
C HIS A 51 -9.37 -1.33 -22.71
N GLY A 52 -9.16 -0.02 -22.54
CA GLY A 52 -9.38 0.98 -23.59
C GLY A 52 -8.31 0.96 -24.68
N CYS A 53 -7.03 0.90 -24.33
CA CYS A 53 -5.95 0.98 -25.32
C CYS A 53 -5.53 -0.38 -25.91
N MET A 54 -5.68 -1.48 -25.16
CA MET A 54 -5.18 -2.79 -25.56
C MET A 54 -5.85 -3.36 -26.83
N PRO A 55 -7.18 -3.30 -27.01
CA PRO A 55 -7.81 -3.79 -28.24
C PRO A 55 -7.29 -3.04 -29.48
N MET A 56 -7.15 -1.72 -29.40
CA MET A 56 -6.58 -0.92 -30.49
C MET A 56 -5.12 -1.27 -30.76
N SER A 57 -4.31 -1.41 -29.71
CA SER A 57 -2.88 -1.74 -29.82
C SER A 57 -2.65 -3.13 -30.43
N VAL A 58 -3.42 -4.14 -30.00
CA VAL A 58 -3.32 -5.51 -30.51
C VAL A 58 -3.78 -5.62 -31.96
N TRP A 59 -4.76 -4.83 -32.40
CA TRP A 59 -5.17 -4.77 -33.81
C TRP A 59 -3.99 -4.44 -34.73
N PHE A 60 -3.20 -3.41 -34.40
CA PHE A 60 -2.00 -3.07 -35.14
C PHE A 60 -0.98 -4.21 -35.12
N GLY A 61 -0.80 -4.87 -33.97
CA GLY A 61 0.10 -6.03 -33.84
C GLY A 61 -0.28 -7.18 -34.77
N VAL A 62 -1.55 -7.59 -34.80
CA VAL A 62 -2.04 -8.68 -35.65
C VAL A 62 -2.03 -8.27 -37.13
N LYS A 63 -2.34 -7.02 -37.46
CA LYS A 63 -2.42 -6.56 -38.86
C LYS A 63 -1.05 -6.52 -39.56
N PHE A 64 0.02 -6.24 -38.82
CA PHE A 64 1.34 -5.95 -39.39
C PHE A 64 2.43 -6.95 -38.95
N THR A 65 2.26 -7.62 -37.81
CA THR A 65 3.22 -8.61 -37.29
C THR A 65 2.50 -9.83 -36.66
N PRO A 66 1.65 -10.56 -37.42
CA PRO A 66 0.97 -11.74 -36.90
C PRO A 66 1.93 -12.94 -36.84
N GLY A 67 2.73 -13.03 -35.78
CA GLY A 67 3.68 -14.13 -35.62
C GLY A 67 5.04 -13.72 -35.08
N GLY A 68 5.90 -14.71 -34.88
CA GLY A 68 7.29 -14.49 -34.46
C GLY A 68 7.41 -13.81 -33.10
N HIS A 69 8.31 -12.83 -33.00
CA HIS A 69 8.75 -12.26 -31.74
C HIS A 69 7.63 -11.63 -30.89
N SER A 70 6.64 -10.99 -31.51
CA SER A 70 5.51 -10.33 -30.83
C SER A 70 4.57 -11.30 -30.13
N THR A 71 4.55 -12.58 -30.53
CA THR A 71 3.62 -13.58 -29.97
C THR A 71 3.92 -13.96 -28.53
N PHE A 72 5.18 -13.81 -28.09
CA PHE A 72 5.58 -14.04 -26.70
C PHE A 72 4.77 -13.20 -25.71
N PHE A 73 4.47 -11.95 -26.09
CA PHE A 73 3.61 -11.08 -25.30
C PHE A 73 2.20 -11.67 -25.14
N GLY A 74 1.60 -12.16 -26.23
CA GLY A 74 0.28 -12.80 -26.20
C GLY A 74 0.27 -14.07 -25.33
N LEU A 75 1.32 -14.89 -25.46
CA LEU A 75 1.47 -16.12 -24.68
C LEU A 75 1.55 -15.85 -23.17
N VAL A 76 2.46 -14.95 -22.75
CA VAL A 76 2.62 -14.63 -21.34
C VAL A 76 1.37 -13.95 -20.78
N ASN A 77 0.74 -13.05 -21.56
CA ASN A 77 -0.47 -12.37 -21.14
C ASN A 77 -1.64 -13.33 -20.94
N THR A 78 -1.89 -14.22 -21.90
CA THR A 78 -2.97 -15.23 -21.79
C THR A 78 -2.76 -16.15 -20.60
N PHE A 79 -1.53 -16.61 -20.36
CA PHE A 79 -1.20 -17.41 -19.18
C PHE A 79 -1.53 -16.68 -17.87
N VAL A 80 -1.07 -15.44 -17.70
CA VAL A 80 -1.36 -14.63 -16.49
C VAL A 80 -2.85 -14.32 -16.38
N HIS A 81 -3.52 -14.07 -17.51
CA HIS A 81 -4.97 -13.83 -17.56
C HIS A 81 -5.77 -15.05 -17.13
N ILE A 82 -5.39 -16.26 -17.52
CA ILE A 82 -6.05 -17.50 -17.06
C ILE A 82 -6.03 -17.56 -15.53
N ILE A 83 -4.89 -17.30 -14.90
CA ILE A 83 -4.74 -17.31 -13.43
C ILE A 83 -5.57 -16.18 -12.79
N MET A 84 -5.53 -14.98 -13.37
CA MET A 84 -6.25 -13.81 -12.89
C MET A 84 -7.78 -14.01 -12.96
N TYR A 85 -8.29 -14.50 -14.08
CA TYR A 85 -9.72 -14.79 -14.25
C TYR A 85 -10.18 -15.97 -13.39
N SER A 86 -9.33 -16.98 -13.19
CA SER A 86 -9.60 -18.05 -12.23
C SER A 86 -9.79 -17.49 -10.83
N TYR A 87 -8.96 -16.54 -10.41
CA TYR A 87 -9.14 -15.85 -9.13
C TYR A 87 -10.46 -15.07 -9.05
N TYR A 88 -10.85 -14.36 -10.12
CA TYR A 88 -12.14 -13.64 -10.14
C TYR A 88 -13.34 -14.57 -10.11
N LEU A 89 -13.26 -15.72 -10.79
CA LEU A 89 -14.27 -16.77 -10.68
C LEU A 89 -14.42 -17.27 -9.24
N LEU A 90 -13.31 -17.59 -8.58
CA LEU A 90 -13.31 -17.99 -7.17
C LEU A 90 -13.86 -16.89 -6.24
N ALA A 91 -13.55 -15.62 -6.53
CA ALA A 91 -14.07 -14.47 -5.78
C ALA A 91 -15.59 -14.28 -5.95
N ALA A 92 -16.14 -14.66 -7.11
CA ALA A 92 -17.56 -14.57 -7.44
C ALA A 92 -18.41 -15.66 -6.77
N MET A 93 -17.84 -16.80 -6.36
CA MET A 93 -18.55 -17.88 -5.65
C MET A 93 -18.96 -17.53 -4.20
N GLY A 94 -18.68 -16.31 -3.74
CA GLY A 94 -19.23 -15.74 -2.51
C GLY A 94 -18.31 -15.84 -1.27
N PRO A 95 -18.80 -15.38 -0.10
CA PRO A 95 -17.98 -15.19 1.10
C PRO A 95 -17.30 -16.48 1.60
N ARG A 96 -17.91 -17.64 1.35
CA ARG A 96 -17.36 -18.95 1.74
C ARG A 96 -16.02 -19.26 1.07
N TYR A 97 -15.81 -18.78 -0.16
CA TYR A 97 -14.58 -18.99 -0.93
C TYR A 97 -13.61 -17.81 -0.82
N GLN A 98 -14.12 -16.59 -0.63
CA GLN A 98 -13.30 -15.38 -0.48
C GLN A 98 -12.28 -15.46 0.66
N LYS A 99 -12.58 -16.20 1.74
CA LYS A 99 -11.65 -16.43 2.85
C LYS A 99 -10.35 -17.12 2.44
N TYR A 100 -10.36 -17.90 1.34
CA TYR A 100 -9.17 -18.59 0.83
C TYR A 100 -8.36 -17.74 -0.17
N LEU A 101 -8.81 -16.52 -0.49
CA LEU A 101 -8.19 -15.64 -1.49
C LEU A 101 -7.11 -14.72 -0.92
N TRP A 102 -6.28 -15.25 -0.01
CA TRP A 102 -5.17 -14.51 0.61
C TRP A 102 -4.05 -14.15 -0.38
N TRP A 103 -4.00 -14.84 -1.52
CA TRP A 103 -2.93 -14.74 -2.51
C TRP A 103 -3.13 -13.64 -3.57
N LYS A 104 -4.11 -12.73 -3.37
CA LYS A 104 -4.37 -11.58 -4.26
C LYS A 104 -3.13 -10.75 -4.55
N LYS A 105 -2.26 -10.56 -3.54
CA LYS A 105 -1.00 -9.82 -3.69
C LYS A 105 -0.07 -10.47 -4.70
N TYR A 106 0.04 -11.80 -4.69
CA TYR A 106 0.89 -12.56 -5.60
C TYR A 106 0.38 -12.51 -7.03
N LEU A 107 -0.94 -12.43 -7.25
CA LEU A 107 -1.50 -12.18 -8.58
C LEU A 107 -1.01 -10.86 -9.17
N THR A 108 -1.11 -9.78 -8.40
CA THR A 108 -0.62 -8.47 -8.85
C THR A 108 0.90 -8.49 -9.07
N SER A 109 1.65 -9.20 -8.23
CA SER A 109 3.10 -9.39 -8.43
C SER A 109 3.41 -10.18 -9.71
N MET A 110 2.67 -11.26 -10.01
CA MET A 110 2.83 -12.00 -11.26
C MET A 110 2.52 -11.13 -12.48
N GLN A 111 1.48 -10.30 -12.41
CA GLN A 111 1.17 -9.33 -13.46
C GLN A 111 2.31 -8.32 -13.67
N MET A 112 2.97 -7.86 -12.61
CA MET A 112 4.13 -6.96 -12.75
C MET A 112 5.33 -7.68 -13.37
N ILE A 113 5.62 -8.92 -12.94
CA ILE A 113 6.70 -9.74 -13.50
C ILE A 113 6.46 -10.00 -14.99
N GLN A 114 5.20 -10.20 -15.40
CA GLN A 114 4.81 -10.35 -16.80
C GLN A 114 5.35 -9.20 -17.66
N PHE A 115 5.20 -7.95 -17.21
CA PHE A 115 5.63 -6.78 -17.98
C PHE A 115 7.15 -6.67 -18.06
N VAL A 116 7.85 -7.06 -16.99
CA VAL A 116 9.32 -7.12 -17.00
C VAL A 116 9.80 -8.17 -18.00
N ALA A 117 9.21 -9.36 -18.01
CA ALA A 117 9.55 -10.43 -18.96
C ALA A 117 9.31 -9.99 -20.41
N ILE A 118 8.15 -9.37 -20.68
CA ILE A 118 7.82 -8.82 -22.00
C ILE A 118 8.81 -7.74 -22.43
N MET A 119 9.20 -6.85 -21.50
CA MET A 119 10.15 -5.77 -21.77
C MET A 119 11.55 -6.29 -22.10
N VAL A 120 12.05 -7.27 -21.34
CA VAL A 120 13.34 -7.91 -21.61
C VAL A 120 13.32 -8.61 -22.96
N HIS A 121 12.28 -9.39 -23.24
CA HIS A 121 12.12 -10.07 -24.53
C HIS A 121 12.06 -9.07 -25.68
N ALA A 122 11.23 -8.02 -25.58
CA ALA A 122 11.11 -7.00 -26.62
C ALA A 122 12.44 -6.28 -26.90
N PHE A 123 13.11 -5.79 -25.85
CA PHE A 123 14.33 -5.00 -26.02
C PHE A 123 15.56 -5.81 -26.44
N GLN A 124 15.53 -7.15 -26.36
CA GLN A 124 16.63 -7.96 -26.88
C GLN A 124 16.88 -7.73 -28.38
N LEU A 125 15.82 -7.43 -29.15
CA LEU A 125 15.91 -7.12 -30.58
C LEU A 125 16.55 -5.75 -30.88
N LEU A 126 16.79 -4.91 -29.86
CA LEU A 126 17.56 -3.68 -30.04
C LEU A 126 19.08 -3.95 -30.07
N PHE A 127 19.50 -5.10 -29.55
CA PHE A 127 20.91 -5.49 -29.44
C PHE A 127 21.30 -6.65 -30.37
N ILE A 128 20.33 -7.26 -31.05
CA ILE A 128 20.53 -8.35 -32.01
C ILE A 128 20.07 -7.88 -33.39
N ASP A 129 20.90 -8.09 -34.41
CA ASP A 129 20.53 -7.82 -35.79
C ASP A 129 19.47 -8.83 -36.27
N CYS A 130 18.23 -8.38 -36.35
CA CYS A 130 17.09 -9.16 -36.80
C CYS A 130 16.23 -8.30 -37.74
N ASN A 131 15.66 -8.91 -38.78
CA ASN A 131 14.79 -8.23 -39.74
C ASN A 131 13.36 -7.99 -39.19
N TYR A 132 13.25 -7.69 -37.90
CA TYR A 132 11.99 -7.35 -37.24
C TYR A 132 11.86 -5.82 -37.15
N PRO A 133 10.67 -5.24 -37.43
CA PRO A 133 10.50 -3.80 -37.45
C PRO A 133 10.72 -3.19 -36.05
N LYS A 134 11.81 -2.41 -35.90
CA LYS A 134 12.20 -1.74 -34.64
C LYS A 134 11.10 -0.85 -34.06
N ALA A 135 10.22 -0.31 -34.91
CA ALA A 135 9.05 0.46 -34.47
C ALA A 135 8.11 -0.36 -33.55
N PHE A 136 7.88 -1.63 -33.87
CA PHE A 136 7.03 -2.51 -33.05
C PHE A 136 7.72 -2.90 -31.73
N VAL A 137 9.05 -3.02 -31.73
CA VAL A 137 9.83 -3.23 -30.50
C VAL A 137 9.63 -2.08 -29.52
N TRP A 138 9.80 -0.84 -30.00
CA TRP A 138 9.56 0.35 -29.19
C TRP A 138 8.09 0.46 -28.76
N TRP A 139 7.16 0.15 -29.65
CA TRP A 139 5.73 0.16 -29.34
C TRP A 139 5.36 -0.79 -28.19
N ILE A 140 5.77 -2.06 -28.29
CA ILE A 140 5.53 -3.09 -27.25
C ILE A 140 6.25 -2.70 -25.95
N GLY A 141 7.51 -2.28 -26.05
CA GLY A 141 8.31 -1.87 -24.89
C GLY A 141 7.70 -0.69 -24.14
N MET A 142 7.28 0.37 -24.83
CA MET A 142 6.63 1.54 -24.21
C MET A 142 5.30 1.18 -23.53
N HIS A 143 4.48 0.32 -24.14
CA HIS A 143 3.26 -0.18 -23.51
C HIS A 143 3.58 -0.98 -22.24
N ALA A 144 4.57 -1.88 -22.28
CA ALA A 144 4.99 -2.65 -21.11
C ALA A 144 5.48 -1.75 -19.97
N VAL A 145 6.28 -0.72 -20.28
CA VAL A 145 6.75 0.27 -19.30
C VAL A 145 5.60 1.05 -18.70
N MET A 146 4.68 1.57 -19.52
CA MET A 146 3.49 2.28 -19.06
C MET A 146 2.69 1.41 -18.08
N PHE A 147 2.32 0.18 -18.47
CA PHE A 147 1.54 -0.69 -17.61
C PHE A 147 2.28 -1.10 -16.35
N TYR A 148 3.60 -1.34 -16.42
CA TYR A 148 4.39 -1.61 -15.24
C TYR A 148 4.28 -0.49 -14.20
N PHE A 149 4.36 0.78 -14.62
CA PHE A 149 4.22 1.91 -13.71
C PHE A 149 2.80 2.01 -13.11
N LEU A 150 1.75 1.85 -13.92
CA LEU A 150 0.38 1.89 -13.42
C LEU A 150 0.12 0.74 -12.42
N PHE A 151 0.60 -0.48 -12.71
CA PHE A 151 0.48 -1.61 -11.79
C PHE A 151 1.32 -1.44 -10.53
N SER A 152 2.52 -0.86 -10.65
CA SER A 152 3.39 -0.58 -9.51
C SER A 152 2.76 0.47 -8.59
N ASP A 153 2.16 1.52 -9.15
CA ASP A 153 1.40 2.50 -8.40
C ASP A 153 0.19 1.86 -7.70
N PHE A 154 -0.64 1.09 -8.43
CA PHE A 154 -1.74 0.33 -7.86
C PHE A 154 -1.29 -0.58 -6.70
N TYR A 155 -0.19 -1.32 -6.88
CA TYR A 155 0.35 -2.24 -5.88
C TYR A 155 0.79 -1.50 -4.60
N ARG A 156 1.49 -0.37 -4.75
CA ARG A 156 1.91 0.49 -3.63
C ARG A 156 0.70 1.02 -2.86
N GLN A 157 -0.33 1.49 -3.55
CA GLN A 157 -1.53 2.02 -2.93
C GLN A 157 -2.35 0.92 -2.24
N ALA A 158 -2.60 -0.20 -2.92
CA ALA A 158 -3.46 -1.27 -2.43
C ALA A 158 -2.85 -2.06 -1.26
N TYR A 159 -1.53 -2.30 -1.28
CA TYR A 159 -0.87 -3.19 -0.33
C TYR A 159 0.07 -2.46 0.65
N GLN A 160 0.95 -1.60 0.18
CA GLN A 160 1.95 -0.97 1.07
C GLN A 160 1.37 0.12 1.94
N LYS A 161 0.60 1.06 1.37
CA LYS A 161 -0.06 2.13 2.15
C LYS A 161 -1.05 1.54 3.17
N LYS A 162 -1.82 0.53 2.77
CA LYS A 162 -2.77 -0.17 3.65
C LYS A 162 -2.06 -0.90 4.81
N GLN A 163 -0.94 -1.56 4.55
CA GLN A 163 -0.15 -2.20 5.60
C GLN A 163 0.45 -1.18 6.57
N LYS A 164 1.01 -0.07 6.06
CA LYS A 164 1.56 1.01 6.88
C LYS A 164 0.49 1.66 7.77
N ALA A 165 -0.70 1.94 7.22
CA ALA A 165 -1.82 2.48 7.99
C ALA A 165 -2.28 1.52 9.09
N LYS A 166 -2.37 0.20 8.80
CA LYS A 166 -2.70 -0.82 9.80
C LYS A 166 -1.65 -0.91 10.90
N ALA A 167 -0.37 -0.86 10.55
CA ALA A 167 0.73 -0.88 11.50
C ALA A 167 0.72 0.37 12.41
N LEU A 168 0.47 1.55 11.84
CA LEU A 168 0.34 2.80 12.60
C LEU A 168 -0.85 2.75 13.57
N ALA A 169 -2.02 2.30 13.11
CA ALA A 169 -3.19 2.15 13.96
C ALA A 169 -2.98 1.14 15.11
N LEU A 170 -2.20 0.08 14.87
CA LEU A 170 -1.82 -0.87 15.93
C LEU A 170 -0.84 -0.25 16.92
N ALA A 171 0.15 0.51 16.43
CA ALA A 171 1.10 1.23 17.28
C ALA A 171 0.41 2.29 18.14
N GLU A 172 -0.58 3.01 17.60
CA GLU A 172 -1.39 3.97 18.34
C GLU A 172 -2.23 3.30 19.43
N LYS A 173 -2.87 2.16 19.13
CA LYS A 173 -3.59 1.36 20.14
C LYS A 173 -2.65 0.85 21.24
N ALA A 174 -1.44 0.44 20.89
CA ALA A 174 -0.43 0.01 21.86
C ALA A 174 0.01 1.17 22.77
N LEU A 175 0.17 2.38 22.22
CA LEU A 175 0.51 3.59 22.99
C LEU A 175 -0.65 4.04 23.91
N GLN A 176 -1.91 3.91 23.46
CA GLN A 176 -3.08 4.18 24.32
C GLN A 176 -3.19 3.17 25.47
N ASN A 177 -2.93 1.87 25.21
CA ASN A 177 -2.91 0.86 26.26
C ASN A 177 -1.71 1.00 27.23
N GLY A 178 -0.60 1.62 26.79
CA GLY A 178 0.56 1.95 27.62
C GLY A 178 0.42 3.26 28.41
N LYS A 179 -0.48 4.17 28.01
CA LYS A 179 -0.96 5.28 28.84
C LYS A 179 -2.06 4.73 29.77
N LEU A 180 -1.66 4.05 30.84
CA LEU A 180 -2.51 4.00 32.03
C LEU A 180 -2.71 5.44 32.49
N ASN A 181 -3.87 5.99 32.17
CA ASN A 181 -4.36 7.22 32.77
C ASN A 181 -4.68 6.84 34.21
N GLY A 182 -3.66 6.87 35.07
CA GLY A 182 -3.74 6.50 36.49
C GLY A 182 -4.56 7.52 37.28
N LYS A 183 -5.86 7.55 37.01
CA LYS A 183 -6.89 7.84 38.00
C LYS A 183 -7.51 6.49 38.38
N GLU A 184 -6.67 5.56 38.82
CA GLU A 184 -7.16 4.34 39.46
C GLU A 184 -7.46 4.69 40.92
N ASN A 185 -8.74 4.79 41.27
CA ASN A 185 -9.22 4.59 42.64
C ASN A 185 -9.20 3.07 42.95
N GLY A 186 -8.05 2.43 42.70
CA GLY A 186 -7.84 1.01 42.89
C GLY A 186 -6.95 0.80 44.10
N TYR A 187 -7.43 0.01 45.07
CA TYR A 187 -6.56 -0.56 46.08
C TYR A 187 -5.56 -1.50 45.39
N ALA A 188 -4.39 -0.98 45.02
CA ALA A 188 -3.32 -1.77 44.43
C ALA A 188 -2.62 -2.57 45.52
N ASN A 189 -2.98 -3.84 45.67
CA ASN A 189 -2.18 -4.81 46.42
C ASN A 189 -1.18 -5.45 45.43
N GLY A 190 -0.07 -4.76 45.18
CA GLY A 190 0.96 -5.25 44.25
C GLY A 190 2.27 -4.49 44.38
N SER A 191 3.39 -5.21 44.35
CA SER A 191 4.75 -4.66 44.34
C SER A 191 5.04 -4.01 42.97
N ILE A 192 5.23 -2.69 42.96
CA ILE A 192 5.65 -1.95 41.77
C ILE A 192 7.19 -2.01 41.71
N HIS A 193 7.74 -2.79 40.79
CA HIS A 193 9.15 -2.76 40.43
C HIS A 193 9.33 -1.87 39.20
N THR A 194 9.83 -0.64 39.40
CA THR A 194 10.22 0.24 38.29
C THR A 194 11.73 0.22 38.11
N ASN A 195 12.21 -0.11 36.91
CA ASN A 195 13.62 -0.01 36.55
C ASN A 195 13.82 1.25 35.71
N GLY A 196 14.08 2.39 36.37
CA GLY A 196 14.23 3.70 35.74
C GLY A 196 14.22 4.86 36.74
N SER A 197 14.61 6.06 36.29
CA SER A 197 14.52 7.30 37.07
C SER A 197 13.05 7.73 37.18
N VAL A 198 12.52 7.77 38.40
CA VAL A 198 11.18 8.29 38.68
C VAL A 198 11.33 9.73 39.16
N ILE A 199 10.97 10.70 38.31
CA ILE A 199 10.83 12.10 38.71
C ILE A 199 9.36 12.31 39.07
N SER A 200 9.02 12.17 40.36
CA SER A 200 7.70 12.52 40.86
C SER A 200 7.64 14.01 41.19
N ASN A 201 6.83 14.78 40.46
CA ASN A 201 6.53 16.16 40.81
C ASN A 201 5.09 16.20 41.34
N GLY A 202 4.91 16.05 42.65
CA GLY A 202 3.60 16.04 43.30
C GLY A 202 3.68 15.85 44.82
N THR A 203 2.64 16.30 45.53
CA THR A 203 2.46 16.10 46.96
C THR A 203 1.87 14.72 47.22
N SER A 204 2.60 13.84 47.92
CA SER A 204 2.07 12.56 48.39
C SER A 204 1.43 12.75 49.77
N ALA A 205 0.10 12.66 49.85
CA ALA A 205 -0.60 12.57 51.12
C ALA A 205 -0.90 11.09 51.42
N SER A 206 -0.17 10.50 52.36
CA SER A 206 -0.45 9.16 52.88
C SER A 206 -1.17 9.27 54.22
N ASN A 207 -2.38 8.70 54.34
CA ASN A 207 -2.99 8.44 55.64
C ASN A 207 -2.69 6.98 56.03
N GLY A 208 -1.67 6.76 56.87
CA GLY A 208 -1.27 5.44 57.36
C GLY A 208 0.18 5.38 57.84
N HIS A 209 0.53 4.29 58.54
CA HIS A 209 1.88 4.05 59.03
C HIS A 209 2.76 3.56 57.86
N ALA A 210 3.63 4.42 57.34
CA ALA A 210 4.59 4.06 56.31
C ALA A 210 5.87 3.52 56.96
N VAL A 211 6.24 2.27 56.67
CA VAL A 211 7.54 1.71 57.07
C VAL A 211 8.41 1.64 55.81
N SER A 212 9.35 2.56 55.69
CA SER A 212 10.41 2.49 54.68
C SER A 212 11.62 1.79 55.29
N ASN A 213 12.07 0.70 54.67
CA ASN A 213 13.33 0.06 55.05
C ASN A 213 14.29 0.16 53.85
N GLY A 214 15.09 1.23 53.83
CA GLY A 214 16.04 1.48 52.76
C GLY A 214 16.96 2.64 53.11
N HIS A 215 18.28 2.43 52.94
CA HIS A 215 19.28 3.45 53.11
C HIS A 215 19.14 4.49 51.98
N ALA A 216 18.46 5.60 52.24
CA ALA A 216 18.41 6.73 51.34
C ALA A 216 19.64 7.62 51.56
N LYS A 217 20.55 7.71 50.60
CA LYS A 217 21.55 8.79 50.56
C LYS A 217 20.88 10.04 49.99
N THR A 218 20.36 10.88 50.86
CA THR A 218 19.87 12.21 50.49
C THR A 218 21.00 13.22 50.66
N ASN A 219 21.46 13.82 49.57
CA ASN A 219 22.37 14.98 49.64
C ASN A 219 21.55 16.21 49.22
N GLY A 220 20.86 16.83 50.18
CA GLY A 220 20.00 17.97 49.93
C GLY A 220 19.51 18.59 51.24
N TYR A 221 19.86 19.85 51.45
CA TYR A 221 19.51 20.65 52.63
C TYR A 221 17.99 20.77 52.78
N SER A 222 17.42 20.32 53.90
CA SER A 222 16.03 20.63 54.28
C SER A 222 16.03 21.76 55.31
N ASN A 223 15.64 22.96 54.90
CA ASN A 223 15.46 24.08 55.82
C ASN A 223 14.06 23.98 56.46
N SER A 224 14.01 23.61 57.73
CA SER A 224 12.78 23.60 58.53
C SER A 224 12.75 24.82 59.45
N ARG A 225 12.09 25.91 59.01
CA ARG A 225 11.55 26.93 59.92
C ARG A 225 10.18 27.39 59.41
N ALA A 226 9.15 26.77 59.97
CA ALA A 226 7.87 27.43 60.16
C ALA A 226 7.99 28.32 61.42
N ALA A 227 7.26 29.43 61.42
CA ALA A 227 7.24 30.51 62.41
C ALA A 227 8.44 31.48 62.33
N ASP A 228 8.19 32.64 61.73
CA ASP A 228 8.50 33.93 62.35
C ASP A 228 8.06 35.12 61.47
N TYR A 229 7.17 35.94 62.05
CA TYR A 229 6.99 37.39 61.86
C TYR A 229 6.19 37.97 60.67
N TYR A 230 5.04 38.55 61.08
CA TYR A 230 4.42 39.74 60.52
C TYR A 230 5.42 40.90 60.29
N ILE A 231 5.00 41.83 59.41
CA ILE A 231 5.50 43.21 59.19
C ILE A 231 6.64 43.35 58.16
N LYS A 232 6.33 43.79 56.93
CA LYS A 232 6.52 45.19 56.47
C LYS A 232 6.04 45.40 55.02
N ALA A 233 5.51 46.59 54.77
CA ALA A 233 4.77 47.05 53.60
C ALA A 233 5.57 47.19 52.29
N SER A 234 4.86 47.05 51.15
CA SER A 234 4.84 47.85 49.89
C SER A 234 6.15 48.34 49.21
N PRO A 235 6.12 48.83 47.95
CA PRO A 235 5.38 48.42 46.75
C PRO A 235 6.29 48.45 45.50
N ASP A 236 6.62 47.33 44.85
CA ASP A 236 7.08 47.42 43.46
C ASP A 236 7.11 46.05 42.78
N LEU A 237 6.04 45.71 42.06
CA LEU A 237 6.14 44.96 40.80
C LEU A 237 4.82 45.11 40.05
N HIS A 238 4.41 46.37 39.91
CA HIS A 238 3.28 46.77 39.10
C HIS A 238 3.82 47.19 37.73
N TYR A 239 4.31 46.25 36.93
CA TYR A 239 4.42 46.45 35.48
C TYR A 239 4.57 45.10 34.76
N ARG A 240 3.77 44.93 33.71
CA ARG A 240 3.83 43.88 32.66
C ARG A 240 2.93 42.64 32.81
N ALA A 241 1.89 42.72 33.62
CA ALA A 241 0.68 41.92 33.42
C ALA A 241 -0.47 42.77 32.86
N MET A 242 -0.24 43.46 31.73
CA MET A 242 -1.29 44.06 30.88
C MET A 242 -0.74 44.25 29.46
N ALA A 243 -0.79 43.17 28.68
CA ALA A 243 -0.87 43.19 27.22
C ALA A 243 -1.55 41.88 26.78
N ALA A 244 -2.69 41.62 27.40
CA ALA A 244 -3.76 40.86 26.77
C ALA A 244 -4.72 41.89 26.16
N ALA A 245 -5.32 41.52 25.03
CA ALA A 245 -6.37 42.23 24.30
C ALA A 245 -5.92 43.30 23.30
N GLU A 246 -5.75 42.85 22.05
CA GLU A 246 -5.98 43.51 20.75
C GLU A 246 -5.30 42.57 19.74
N MET A 247 -5.92 41.96 18.72
CA MET A 247 -6.98 42.42 17.83
C MET A 247 -7.82 41.26 17.31
N ASN A 248 -9.09 41.58 17.16
CA ASN A 248 -10.13 40.90 16.42
C ASN A 248 -9.98 41.22 14.90
N ILE A 249 -10.60 40.41 14.03
CA ILE A 249 -11.02 40.74 12.65
C ILE A 249 -9.98 40.63 11.51
N ASN A 250 -10.01 39.49 10.80
CA ASN A 250 -10.40 39.35 9.37
C ASN A 250 -10.28 37.89 8.92
#